data_AF-R7U6W6-F1
#
_entry.id   AF-R7U6W6-F1
#
_cell.length_a   1.000
_cell.length_b   1.000
_cell.length_c   1.000
_cell.angle_alpha   90.00
_cell.angle_beta   90.00
_cell.angle_gamma   90.00
#
_symmetry.space_group_name_H-M   'P 1'
#
loop_
_entity.id
_entity.type
_entity.pdbx_description
1 polymer ?
#
loop_
_entity_poly.entity_id
_entity_poly.type
_entity_poly.pdbx_seq_one_letter_code
_entity_poly.pdbx_strand_id
1 'polypeptide(L)'
;QRTLSLIAINATLFTVLDKPAELQLCYRKTVQKLKPNLRGGGILYGTDNRLSSKRRPDLECSCEVLVCEINGRSASRSKIALILVYRPPSSDIVSFINMLNETLIKASNEFSYVCLIGDFNMPNIDWNSPDTSPAKSTDVEFIRMTQSHALDQLNTYPSNANGSFLDLVFANDSTL
;
A
#
# COMPACT_ATOMS: atom_id res chain seq x y z
N GLN A 1 -25.83 8.38 -7.41
CA GLN A 1 -24.65 7.76 -6.75
C GLN A 1 -23.41 8.51 -7.23
N ARG A 2 -22.62 9.11 -6.34
CA ARG A 2 -21.40 9.85 -6.72
C ARG A 2 -20.19 9.04 -6.27
N THR A 3 -19.55 8.39 -7.22
CA THR A 3 -18.30 7.63 -7.03
C THR A 3 -17.20 8.59 -6.60
N LEU A 4 -16.53 8.24 -5.50
CA LEU A 4 -15.27 8.83 -5.06
C LEU A 4 -14.16 8.18 -5.86
N SER A 5 -13.32 8.98 -6.52
CA SER A 5 -12.17 8.46 -7.25
C SER A 5 -10.91 8.60 -6.41
N LEU A 6 -10.45 7.49 -5.82
CA LEU A 6 -9.12 7.35 -5.23
C LEU A 6 -8.24 6.65 -6.26
N ILE A 7 -7.12 7.27 -6.64
CA ILE A 7 -6.22 6.69 -7.64
C ILE A 7 -4.84 6.51 -6.99
N ALA A 8 -4.56 5.28 -6.55
CA ALA A 8 -3.22 4.84 -6.22
C ALA A 8 -2.59 4.22 -7.46
N ILE A 9 -1.51 4.82 -7.95
CA ILE A 9 -0.77 4.37 -9.13
C ILE A 9 0.59 3.85 -8.65
N ASN A 10 0.76 2.54 -8.64
CA ASN A 10 2.08 1.93 -8.70
C ASN A 10 2.40 1.61 -10.18
N ALA A 11 3.62 1.14 -10.50
CA ALA A 11 4.02 0.84 -11.89
C ALA A 11 3.18 -0.26 -12.59
N THR A 12 2.29 -0.95 -11.86
CA THR A 12 1.53 -2.13 -12.28
C THR A 12 0.02 -2.01 -12.03
N LEU A 13 -0.43 -1.08 -11.18
CA LEU A 13 -1.82 -0.90 -10.76
C LEU A 13 -2.38 0.42 -11.28
N PHE A 14 -3.19 0.33 -12.34
CA PHE A 14 -4.16 1.35 -12.72
C PHE A 14 -5.51 1.00 -12.10
N THR A 15 -5.75 1.38 -10.84
CA THR A 15 -7.14 1.44 -10.37
C THR A 15 -7.73 2.77 -10.82
N VAL A 16 -8.23 2.80 -12.06
CA VAL A 16 -9.02 3.92 -12.57
C VAL A 16 -10.38 3.88 -11.89
N LEU A 17 -10.54 4.65 -10.82
CA LEU A 17 -11.85 5.15 -10.47
C LEU A 17 -12.06 6.41 -11.30
N ASP A 18 -12.90 6.28 -12.33
CA ASP A 18 -13.50 7.29 -13.19
C ASP A 18 -12.79 8.65 -13.33
N LYS A 19 -12.34 8.93 -14.57
CA LYS A 19 -11.89 10.23 -15.13
C LYS A 19 -10.61 10.86 -14.56
N PRO A 20 -9.44 10.68 -15.24
CA PRO A 20 -8.18 11.33 -14.86
C PRO A 20 -8.17 12.88 -14.99
N ALA A 21 -9.21 13.50 -15.55
CA ALA A 21 -9.25 14.94 -15.83
C ALA A 21 -9.42 15.84 -14.58
N GLU A 22 -9.63 15.27 -13.39
CA GLU A 22 -9.96 16.04 -12.16
C GLU A 22 -9.02 15.78 -10.97
N LEU A 23 -7.91 15.04 -11.15
CA LEU A 23 -6.89 14.88 -10.11
C LEU A 23 -6.19 16.23 -9.85
N GLN A 24 -6.32 16.81 -8.66
CA GLN A 24 -5.61 18.07 -8.33
C GLN A 24 -4.58 17.93 -7.20
N LEU A 25 -4.59 16.83 -6.45
CA LEU A 25 -3.52 16.53 -5.48
C LEU A 25 -2.76 15.28 -5.89
N CYS A 26 -1.47 15.44 -6.17
CA CYS A 26 -0.58 14.37 -6.61
C CYS A 26 0.66 14.28 -5.72
N TYR A 27 0.89 13.13 -5.10
CA TYR A 27 2.14 12.85 -4.38
C TYR A 27 2.93 11.75 -5.09
N ARG A 28 4.23 11.97 -5.29
CA ARG A 28 5.12 10.98 -5.90
C ARG A 28 6.28 10.63 -4.97
N LYS A 29 6.66 9.35 -4.98
CA LYS A 29 7.91 8.86 -4.40
C LYS A 29 8.57 7.87 -5.35
N THR A 30 9.87 7.98 -5.56
CA THR A 30 10.65 7.07 -6.40
C THR A 30 12.06 6.97 -5.84
N VAL A 31 12.61 5.76 -5.74
CA VAL A 31 13.99 5.53 -5.27
C VAL A 31 15.04 5.95 -6.32
N GLN A 32 14.64 6.26 -7.56
CA GLN A 32 15.50 6.80 -8.61
C GLN A 32 16.30 8.05 -8.20
N LYS A 33 15.79 8.90 -7.29
CA LYS A 33 16.56 10.04 -6.76
C LYS A 33 17.86 9.61 -6.06
N LEU A 34 17.97 8.36 -5.62
CA LEU A 34 19.15 7.77 -4.98
C LEU A 34 19.99 6.90 -5.93
N LYS A 35 19.43 6.45 -7.07
CA LYS A 35 20.11 5.60 -8.07
C LYS A 35 19.66 5.94 -9.50
N PRO A 36 20.30 6.91 -10.18
CA PRO A 36 19.85 7.43 -11.47
C PRO A 36 19.89 6.42 -12.63
N ASN A 37 20.58 5.28 -12.47
CA ASN A 37 20.74 4.26 -13.53
C ASN A 37 19.66 3.15 -13.51
N LEU A 38 18.76 3.13 -12.52
CA LEU A 38 17.65 2.18 -12.47
C LEU A 38 16.44 2.77 -13.21
N ARG A 39 16.10 2.24 -14.39
CA ARG A 39 14.85 2.56 -15.10
C ARG A 39 13.69 1.76 -14.49
N GLY A 40 12.55 2.42 -14.24
CA GLY A 40 11.32 1.80 -13.73
C GLY A 40 11.06 2.03 -12.23
N GLY A 41 9.80 1.90 -11.82
CA GLY A 41 9.35 1.97 -10.42
C GLY A 41 8.77 3.31 -9.95
N GLY A 42 8.36 3.32 -8.68
CA GLY A 42 7.81 4.48 -7.99
C GLY A 42 6.32 4.38 -7.68
N ILE A 43 5.91 5.20 -6.71
CA ILE A 43 4.53 5.38 -6.28
C ILE A 43 4.07 6.76 -6.70
N LEU A 44 2.86 6.82 -7.24
CA LEU A 44 2.09 8.04 -7.46
C LEU A 44 0.73 7.88 -6.77
N TYR A 45 0.39 8.84 -5.93
CA TYR A 45 -0.93 8.97 -5.32
C TYR A 45 -1.64 10.16 -5.94
N GLY A 46 -2.85 9.96 -6.43
CA GLY A 46 -3.76 11.00 -6.90
C GLY A 46 -5.08 10.95 -6.15
N THR A 47 -5.58 12.10 -5.73
CA THR A 47 -6.92 12.22 -5.13
C THR A 47 -7.67 13.44 -5.63
N ASP A 48 -8.99 13.32 -5.59
CA ASP A 48 -9.94 14.43 -5.75
C ASP A 48 -9.97 15.33 -4.50
N ASN A 49 -10.14 16.64 -4.69
CA ASN A 49 -10.17 17.66 -3.63
C ASN A 49 -11.25 17.44 -2.58
N ARG A 50 -12.33 16.73 -2.95
CA ARG A 50 -13.44 16.38 -2.06
C ARG A 50 -13.01 15.33 -1.02
N LEU A 51 -11.84 14.72 -1.17
CA LEU A 51 -11.24 13.87 -0.17
C LEU A 51 -10.05 14.62 0.44
N SER A 52 -10.21 15.02 1.70
CA SER A 52 -9.13 15.70 2.42
C SER A 52 -8.03 14.68 2.70
N SER A 53 -6.87 14.89 2.07
CA SER A 53 -5.70 14.04 2.18
C SER A 53 -4.44 14.87 2.42
N LYS A 54 -3.55 14.35 3.25
CA LYS A 54 -2.27 14.99 3.60
C LYS A 54 -1.17 13.94 3.60
N ARG A 55 -0.12 14.14 2.80
CA ARG A 55 1.09 13.29 2.88
C ARG A 55 1.72 13.39 4.28
N ARG A 56 2.19 12.25 4.79
CA ARG A 56 2.89 12.11 6.08
C ARG A 56 4.32 11.58 5.90
N PRO A 57 5.27 12.41 5.39
CA PRO A 57 6.65 11.98 5.15
C PRO A 57 7.38 11.51 6.41
N ASP A 58 6.94 11.97 7.58
CA ASP A 58 7.46 11.61 8.89
C ASP A 58 7.20 10.14 9.28
N LEU A 59 6.19 9.51 8.65
CA LEU A 59 5.85 8.09 8.83
C LEU A 59 6.49 7.20 7.77
N GLU A 60 7.02 7.78 6.69
CA GLU A 60 7.61 7.03 5.59
C GLU A 60 9.00 6.48 5.92
N CYS A 61 9.33 5.30 5.39
CA CYS A 61 10.69 4.74 5.41
C CYS A 61 11.45 5.07 4.11
N SER A 62 12.69 4.59 3.97
CA SER A 62 13.52 4.83 2.78
C SER A 62 13.14 3.98 1.56
N CYS A 63 12.28 2.96 1.74
CA CYS A 63 11.68 2.21 0.63
C CYS A 63 10.71 3.07 -0.19
N GLU A 64 10.23 2.50 -1.30
CA GLU A 64 9.10 3.03 -2.05
C GLU A 64 7.81 2.75 -1.26
N VAL A 65 7.63 3.52 -0.20
CA VAL A 65 6.45 3.57 0.68
C VAL A 65 6.03 5.02 0.84
N LEU A 66 4.76 5.33 0.56
CA LEU A 66 4.19 6.67 0.66
C LEU A 66 3.00 6.63 1.61
N VAL A 67 3.02 7.47 2.64
CA VAL A 67 1.95 7.51 3.64
C VAL A 67 1.11 8.78 3.46
N CYS A 68 -0.20 8.61 3.39
CA CYS A 68 -1.18 9.69 3.37
C CYS A 68 -2.17 9.52 4.51
N GLU A 69 -2.40 10.59 5.25
CA GLU A 69 -3.58 10.74 6.09
C GLU A 69 -4.78 11.04 5.19
N ILE A 70 -5.88 10.32 5.38
CA ILE A 70 -7.17 10.57 4.75
C ILE A 70 -8.19 10.81 5.86
N ASN A 71 -8.90 11.94 5.79
CA ASN A 71 -9.96 12.22 6.73
C ASN A 71 -11.24 11.48 6.31
N GLY A 72 -11.76 10.63 7.19
CA GLY A 72 -13.03 9.95 6.99
C GLY A 72 -14.19 10.94 6.87
N ARG A 73 -15.19 10.57 6.05
CA ARG A 73 -16.39 11.40 5.81
C ARG A 73 -17.49 11.23 6.86
N SER A 74 -17.33 10.26 7.76
CA SER A 74 -18.31 9.96 8.80
C SER A 74 -18.31 11.03 9.90
N ALA A 75 -19.44 11.16 10.61
CA ALA A 75 -19.61 12.06 11.74
C ALA A 75 -18.56 11.84 12.86
N SER A 76 -17.95 10.65 12.93
CA SER A 76 -16.86 10.32 13.86
C SER A 76 -15.51 10.98 13.51
N ARG A 77 -15.33 11.52 12.30
CA ARG A 77 -14.06 12.09 11.78
C ARG A 77 -12.82 11.19 11.93
N SER A 78 -13.00 9.88 11.90
CA SER A 78 -11.88 8.95 12.01
C SER A 78 -10.87 9.17 10.88
N LYS A 79 -9.59 9.28 11.23
CA LYS A 79 -8.50 9.43 10.27
C LYS A 79 -7.99 8.05 9.86
N ILE A 80 -7.68 7.90 8.58
CA ILE A 80 -7.15 6.68 7.99
C ILE A 80 -5.72 6.95 7.54
N ALA A 81 -4.79 6.08 7.89
CA ALA A 81 -3.47 6.02 7.26
C ALA A 81 -3.57 5.16 6.00
N LEU A 82 -3.52 5.80 4.83
CA LEU A 82 -3.31 5.11 3.55
C LEU A 82 -1.80 4.98 3.29
N ILE A 83 -1.32 3.75 3.30
CA ILE A 83 0.08 3.41 3.08
C ILE A 83 0.18 2.74 1.72
N LEU A 84 0.75 3.46 0.76
CA LEU A 84 1.03 2.96 -0.57
C LEU A 84 2.39 2.29 -0.60
N VAL A 85 2.46 1.12 -1.23
CA VAL A 85 3.67 0.30 -1.32
C VAL A 85 3.99 -0.01 -2.77
N TYR A 86 5.27 0.04 -3.09
CA TYR A 86 5.83 -0.67 -4.22
C TYR A 86 7.12 -1.33 -3.77
N ARG A 87 7.19 -2.66 -3.84
CA ARG A 87 8.43 -3.39 -3.62
C ARG A 87 8.99 -3.80 -4.99
N PRO A 88 10.17 -3.30 -5.40
CA PRO A 88 10.84 -3.84 -6.58
C PRO A 88 11.12 -5.34 -6.42
N PRO A 89 10.93 -6.18 -7.45
CA PRO A 89 11.13 -7.62 -7.35
C PRO A 89 12.56 -8.01 -6.94
N SER A 90 13.55 -7.18 -7.31
CA SER A 90 14.96 -7.35 -6.99
C SER A 90 15.39 -6.77 -5.65
N SER A 91 14.47 -6.19 -4.87
CA SER A 91 14.79 -5.61 -3.56
C SER A 91 14.97 -6.68 -2.49
N ASP A 92 15.85 -6.43 -1.52
CA ASP A 92 16.04 -7.33 -0.38
C ASP A 92 14.76 -7.39 0.47
N ILE A 93 14.21 -8.59 0.62
CA ILE A 93 12.92 -8.80 1.28
C ILE A 93 12.99 -8.56 2.79
N VAL A 94 14.08 -8.95 3.46
CA VAL A 94 14.24 -8.77 4.91
C VAL A 94 14.26 -7.28 5.26
N SER A 95 15.09 -6.52 4.56
CA SER A 95 15.20 -5.08 4.75
C SER A 95 13.88 -4.38 4.47
N PHE A 96 13.17 -4.79 3.41
CA PHE A 96 11.84 -4.27 3.09
C PHE A 96 10.84 -4.51 4.21
N ILE A 97 10.72 -5.75 4.72
CA ILE A 97 9.79 -6.10 5.81
C ILE A 97 10.10 -5.26 7.06
N ASN A 98 11.37 -5.16 7.46
CA ASN A 98 11.76 -4.39 8.64
C ASN A 98 11.39 -2.91 8.52
N MET A 99 11.69 -2.29 7.37
CA MET A 99 11.37 -0.88 7.12
C MET A 99 9.87 -0.62 7.02
N LEU A 100 9.11 -1.53 6.42
CA LEU A 100 7.66 -1.42 6.37
C LEU A 100 7.04 -1.59 7.76
N ASN A 101 7.55 -2.51 8.58
CA ASN A 101 7.11 -2.71 9.95
C ASN A 101 7.30 -1.45 10.80
N GLU A 102 8.44 -0.75 10.66
CA GLU A 102 8.65 0.54 11.33
C GLU A 102 7.61 1.60 10.91
N THR A 103 7.27 1.68 9.62
CA THR A 103 6.21 2.57 9.14
C THR A 103 4.85 2.20 9.75
N LEU A 104 4.54 0.90 9.83
CA LEU A 104 3.28 0.42 10.42
C LEU A 104 3.20 0.69 11.91
N ILE A 105 4.28 0.48 12.68
CA ILE A 105 4.33 0.84 14.10
C ILE A 105 4.03 2.33 14.28
N LYS A 106 4.68 3.21 13.50
CA LYS A 106 4.44 4.66 13.57
C LYS A 106 3.00 5.02 13.21
N ALA A 107 2.46 4.41 12.16
CA ALA A 107 1.08 4.65 11.73
C ALA A 107 0.06 4.18 12.77
N SER A 108 0.18 2.95 13.28
CA SER A 108 -0.74 2.39 14.28
C SER A 108 -0.72 3.14 15.62
N ASN A 109 0.37 3.84 15.94
CA ASN A 109 0.43 4.73 17.11
C ASN A 109 -0.39 6.02 16.95
N GLU A 110 -0.69 6.43 15.72
CA GLU A 110 -1.40 7.69 15.43
C GLU A 110 -2.81 7.48 14.84
N PHE A 111 -3.04 6.35 14.19
CA PHE A 111 -4.25 6.07 13.43
C PHE A 111 -4.89 4.78 13.90
N SER A 112 -6.18 4.83 14.22
CA SER A 112 -6.97 3.63 14.50
C SER A 112 -7.24 2.81 13.24
N TYR A 113 -7.21 3.44 12.07
CA TYR A 113 -7.50 2.83 10.78
C TYR A 113 -6.27 2.90 9.88
N VAL A 114 -5.78 1.74 9.46
CA VAL A 114 -4.61 1.59 8.58
C VAL A 114 -5.02 0.77 7.37
N CYS A 115 -4.77 1.33 6.19
CA CYS A 115 -4.98 0.66 4.91
C CYS A 115 -3.63 0.61 4.18
N LEU A 116 -3.19 -0.59 3.85
CA LEU A 116 -1.93 -0.87 3.17
C LEU A 116 -2.25 -1.40 1.77
N ILE A 117 -1.80 -0.71 0.72
CA ILE A 117 -2.11 -1.08 -0.66
C ILE A 117 -0.88 -0.95 -1.55
N GLY A 118 -0.67 -1.89 -2.44
CA GLY A 118 0.48 -1.80 -3.34
C GLY A 118 0.82 -3.06 -4.09
N ASP A 119 1.88 -2.96 -4.88
CA ASP A 119 2.50 -4.09 -5.57
C ASP A 119 3.68 -4.56 -4.73
N PHE A 120 3.56 -5.76 -4.18
CA PHE A 120 4.54 -6.33 -3.26
C PHE A 120 5.59 -7.17 -3.98
N ASN A 121 5.37 -7.54 -5.26
CA ASN A 121 6.23 -8.45 -6.02
C ASN A 121 6.73 -9.65 -5.19
N MET A 122 5.84 -10.29 -4.44
CA MET A 122 6.10 -11.47 -3.60
C MET A 122 5.40 -12.70 -4.18
N PRO A 123 5.87 -13.23 -5.33
CA PRO A 123 5.20 -14.31 -6.06
C PRO A 123 5.31 -15.68 -5.37
N ASN A 124 6.17 -15.81 -4.35
CA ASN A 124 6.39 -17.07 -3.63
C ASN A 124 5.32 -17.35 -2.57
N ILE A 125 4.50 -16.36 -2.23
CA ILE A 125 3.39 -16.51 -1.29
C ILE A 125 2.16 -16.94 -2.08
N ASP A 126 1.47 -17.98 -1.60
CA ASP A 126 0.14 -18.29 -2.10
C ASP A 126 -0.89 -17.37 -1.44
N TRP A 127 -1.18 -16.24 -2.09
CA TRP A 127 -2.12 -15.24 -1.62
C TRP A 127 -3.58 -15.68 -1.62
N ASN A 128 -3.92 -16.85 -2.18
CA ASN A 128 -5.25 -17.45 -1.98
C ASN A 128 -5.37 -18.14 -0.62
N SER A 129 -4.24 -18.58 -0.06
CA SER A 129 -4.17 -19.33 1.19
C SER A 129 -2.86 -19.02 1.91
N PRO A 130 -2.63 -17.75 2.32
CA PRO A 130 -1.34 -17.30 2.82
C PRO A 130 -0.87 -18.08 4.05
N ASP A 131 -1.81 -18.53 4.89
CA ASP A 131 -1.55 -19.34 6.09
C ASP A 131 -0.98 -20.74 5.80
N THR A 132 -1.10 -21.22 4.55
CA THR A 132 -0.57 -22.54 4.14
C THR A 132 0.87 -22.49 3.64
N SER A 133 1.46 -21.30 3.54
CA SER A 133 2.82 -21.11 3.05
C SER A 133 3.86 -21.74 4.00
N PRO A 134 4.96 -22.31 3.49
CA PRO A 134 5.95 -23.00 4.32
C PRO A 134 6.56 -22.08 5.39
N ALA A 135 6.40 -22.42 6.67
CA ALA A 135 6.72 -21.59 7.84
C ALA A 135 8.18 -21.09 7.98
N LYS A 136 9.09 -21.51 7.10
CA LYS A 136 10.54 -21.20 7.12
C LYS A 136 11.00 -20.26 6.00
N SER A 137 10.13 -19.80 5.10
CA SER A 137 10.56 -18.81 4.10
C SER A 137 10.56 -17.39 4.67
N THR A 138 11.46 -16.54 4.18
CA THR A 138 11.48 -15.12 4.51
C THR A 138 10.20 -14.41 4.06
N ASP A 139 9.54 -14.95 3.03
CA ASP A 139 8.24 -14.46 2.57
C ASP A 139 7.15 -14.61 3.65
N VAL A 140 7.16 -15.68 4.47
CA VAL A 140 6.19 -15.85 5.57
C VAL A 140 6.36 -14.80 6.67
N GLU A 141 7.54 -14.20 6.82
CA GLU A 141 7.74 -13.13 7.79
C GLU A 141 6.92 -11.87 7.44
N PHE A 142 6.63 -11.65 6.16
CA PHE A 142 5.70 -10.60 5.74
C PHE A 142 4.28 -10.88 6.26
N ILE A 143 3.81 -12.13 6.13
CA ILE A 143 2.48 -12.54 6.63
C ILE A 143 2.38 -12.39 8.14
N ARG A 144 3.41 -12.80 8.88
CA ARG A 144 3.44 -12.61 10.33
C ARG A 144 3.41 -11.15 10.73
N MET A 145 4.13 -10.30 9.99
CA MET A 145 4.13 -8.86 10.21
C MET A 145 2.75 -8.26 9.95
N THR A 146 2.05 -8.63 8.87
CA THR A 146 0.68 -8.13 8.64
C THR A 146 -0.27 -8.61 9.74
N GLN A 147 -0.19 -9.88 10.14
CA GLN A 147 -0.98 -10.43 11.23
C GLN A 147 -0.73 -9.72 12.57
N SER A 148 0.53 -9.36 12.88
CA SER A 148 0.85 -8.64 14.13
C SER A 148 0.29 -7.22 14.18
N HIS A 149 -0.02 -6.63 13.02
CA HIS A 149 -0.71 -5.34 12.88
C HIS A 149 -2.23 -5.48 12.66
N ALA A 150 -2.77 -6.70 12.81
CA ALA A 150 -4.16 -7.04 12.53
C ALA A 150 -4.60 -6.66 11.10
N LEU A 151 -3.68 -6.69 10.14
CA LEU A 151 -3.94 -6.35 8.74
C LEU A 151 -4.44 -7.58 7.98
N ASP A 152 -5.73 -7.57 7.64
CA ASP A 152 -6.38 -8.62 6.86
C ASP A 152 -6.35 -8.29 5.37
N GLN A 153 -6.06 -9.28 4.52
CA GLN A 153 -6.12 -9.12 3.06
C GLN A 153 -7.58 -8.96 2.61
N LEU A 154 -7.88 -7.87 1.88
CA LEU A 154 -9.23 -7.55 1.41
C LEU A 154 -9.50 -8.03 -0.02
N ASN A 155 -8.50 -8.02 -0.90
CA ASN A 155 -8.70 -8.45 -2.28
C ASN A 155 -8.63 -9.99 -2.40
N THR A 156 -9.67 -10.56 -2.99
CA THR A 156 -9.87 -12.01 -3.15
C THR A 156 -9.72 -12.51 -4.58
N TYR A 157 -9.39 -11.62 -5.52
CA TYR A 157 -9.16 -11.95 -6.93
C TYR A 157 -7.76 -11.53 -7.37
N PRO A 158 -7.10 -12.33 -8.24
CA PRO A 158 -5.80 -11.98 -8.79
C PRO A 158 -5.81 -10.63 -9.50
N SER A 159 -4.73 -9.88 -9.36
CA SER A 159 -4.62 -8.52 -9.92
C SER A 159 -4.04 -8.48 -11.33
N ASN A 160 -3.46 -9.57 -11.83
CA ASN A 160 -2.88 -9.64 -13.17
C ASN A 160 -3.57 -10.68 -14.07
N ALA A 161 -3.38 -10.54 -15.38
CA ALA A 161 -3.95 -11.43 -16.40
C ALA A 161 -3.45 -12.89 -16.31
N ASN A 162 -2.38 -13.13 -15.55
CA ASN A 162 -1.80 -14.46 -15.34
C ASN A 162 -2.36 -15.17 -14.10
N GLY A 163 -3.34 -14.57 -13.41
CA GLY A 163 -3.95 -15.17 -12.23
C GLY A 163 -3.10 -15.09 -10.96
N SER A 164 -2.09 -14.22 -10.91
CA SER A 164 -1.29 -13.97 -9.69
C SER A 164 -1.77 -12.74 -8.93
N PHE A 165 -1.62 -12.80 -7.61
CA PHE A 165 -1.79 -11.66 -6.71
C PHE A 165 -0.41 -11.01 -6.52
N LEU A 166 -0.18 -9.89 -7.18
CA LEU A 166 1.00 -9.05 -6.91
C LEU A 166 0.58 -7.75 -6.23
N ASP A 167 -0.60 -7.26 -6.60
CA ASP A 167 -1.25 -6.15 -5.95
C ASP A 167 -2.13 -6.66 -4.82
N LEU A 168 -1.90 -6.13 -3.63
CA LEU A 168 -2.59 -6.52 -2.42
C LEU A 168 -3.16 -5.29 -1.73
N VAL A 169 -4.31 -5.50 -1.09
CA VAL A 169 -4.98 -4.54 -0.23
C VAL A 169 -5.10 -5.20 1.13
N PHE A 170 -4.55 -4.58 2.16
CA PHE A 170 -4.76 -4.98 3.54
C PHE A 170 -5.37 -3.84 4.34
N ALA A 171 -6.19 -4.18 5.34
CA ALA A 171 -6.70 -3.21 6.29
C ALA A 171 -6.87 -3.83 7.67
N ASN A 172 -6.78 -3.00 8.71
CA ASN A 172 -7.03 -3.43 10.09
C ASN A 172 -8.50 -3.35 10.51
N ASP A 173 -9.36 -2.89 9.60
CA ASP A 173 -10.80 -2.93 9.72
C ASP A 173 -11.39 -3.15 8.32
N SER A 174 -12.11 -4.26 8.14
CA SER A 174 -12.70 -4.64 6.85
C SER A 174 -13.93 -3.79 6.47
N THR A 175 -14.39 -2.91 7.36
CA THR A 175 -15.49 -1.96 7.10
C THR A 175 -15.05 -0.63 6.46
N LEU A 176 -13.74 -0.47 6.24
CA LEU A 176 -13.11 0.69 5.57
C LEU A 176 -13.46 0.83 4.07
#